data_AF-A0A7X7VRD2-F1
#
_entry.id   AF-A0A7X7VRD2-F1
#
_cell.length_a   1.000
_cell.length_b   1.000
_cell.length_c   1.000
_cell.angle_alpha   90.00
_cell.angle_beta   90.00
_cell.angle_gamma   90.00
#
_symmetry.space_group_name_H-M   'P 1'
#
loop_
_entity.id
_entity.type
_entity.pdbx_description
1 polymer ?
#
loop_
_entity_poly.entity_id
_entity_poly.type
_entity_poly.pdbx_seq_one_letter_code
_entity_poly.pdbx_strand_id
1 'polypeptide(L)'
;MRTAAGRFEMHLFHSRERCLAFERTMCPTAELVGGGQAQTDMFVRDDGYAVVVVLLNPDLDDFDSVSLLAHESVHVKQYVLDHLGEDEPAHEEEAYVTQAAFEALMTAHATWRVKHGKGE
;
A
#
# COMPACT_ATOMS: atom_id res chain seq x y z
N MET A 1 0.78 1.69 10.23
CA MET A 1 1.51 2.67 11.07
C MET A 1 0.49 3.68 11.59
N ARG A 2 0.51 4.07 12.87
CA ARG A 2 -0.38 5.13 13.39
C ARG A 2 0.46 6.39 13.60
N THR A 3 0.35 7.36 12.71
CA THR A 3 0.95 8.70 12.89
C THR A 3 -0.13 9.69 13.33
N ALA A 4 0.28 10.76 14.02
CA ALA A 4 -0.60 11.68 14.75
C ALA A 4 -1.38 12.67 13.87
N ALA A 5 -1.21 12.62 12.55
CA ALA A 5 -1.99 13.36 11.57
C ALA A 5 -2.55 12.33 10.59
N GLY A 6 -3.87 12.31 10.39
CA GLY A 6 -4.60 11.38 9.52
C GLY A 6 -4.58 9.92 10.01
N ARG A 7 -5.75 9.34 10.23
CA ARG A 7 -5.83 7.91 10.49
C ARG A 7 -5.87 7.18 9.16
N PHE A 8 -4.76 6.52 8.80
CA PHE A 8 -4.74 5.61 7.68
C PHE A 8 -4.22 4.23 8.06
N GLU A 9 -4.58 3.23 7.26
CA GLU A 9 -3.98 1.91 7.27
C GLU A 9 -3.57 1.49 5.87
N MET A 10 -2.60 0.57 5.79
CA MET A 10 -2.07 0.08 4.53
C MET A 10 -2.11 -1.44 4.53
N HIS A 11 -2.58 -2.02 3.43
CA HIS A 11 -2.70 -3.47 3.26
C HIS A 11 -2.05 -3.91 1.96
N LEU A 12 -1.18 -4.92 2.04
CA LEU A 12 -0.60 -5.59 0.88
C LEU A 12 -1.38 -6.87 0.57
N PHE A 13 -1.77 -7.03 -0.70
CA PHE A 13 -2.43 -8.19 -1.25
C PHE A 13 -1.60 -8.82 -2.36
N HIS A 14 -1.68 -10.15 -2.44
CA HIS A 14 -1.11 -10.94 -3.54
C HIS A 14 -2.20 -11.65 -4.36
N SER A 15 -3.46 -11.25 -4.18
CA SER A 15 -4.63 -11.80 -4.86
C SER A 15 -5.61 -10.68 -5.13
N ARG A 16 -5.88 -10.44 -6.42
CA ARG A 16 -6.85 -9.43 -6.85
C ARG A 16 -8.24 -9.71 -6.28
N GLU A 17 -8.66 -10.97 -6.26
CA GLU A 17 -9.96 -11.36 -5.70
C GLU A 17 -10.09 -10.96 -4.24
N ARG A 18 -9.06 -11.24 -3.43
CA ARG A 18 -9.06 -10.89 -1.99
C ARG A 18 -8.99 -9.39 -1.77
N CYS A 19 -8.23 -8.66 -2.60
CA CYS A 19 -8.15 -7.21 -2.54
C CYS A 19 -9.54 -6.59 -2.83
N LEU A 20 -10.17 -6.97 -3.94
CA LEU A 20 -11.52 -6.50 -4.29
C LEU A 20 -12.59 -6.88 -3.25
N ALA A 21 -12.47 -8.06 -2.63
CA ALA A 21 -13.38 -8.46 -1.56
C ALA A 21 -13.21 -7.58 -0.31
N PHE A 22 -11.96 -7.25 0.04
CA PHE A 22 -11.65 -6.34 1.14
C PHE A 22 -12.17 -4.93 0.85
N GLU A 23 -11.89 -4.38 -0.32
CA GLU A 23 -12.38 -3.06 -0.73
C GLU A 23 -13.90 -2.97 -0.66
N ARG A 24 -14.64 -3.91 -1.25
CA ARG A 24 -16.11 -3.92 -1.19
C ARG A 24 -16.66 -3.96 0.23
N THR A 25 -15.91 -4.53 1.17
CA THR A 25 -16.29 -4.58 2.58
C THR A 25 -16.03 -3.24 3.27
N MET A 26 -14.95 -2.56 2.91
CA MET A 26 -14.49 -1.33 3.57
C MET A 26 -15.08 -0.05 2.94
N CYS A 27 -15.28 -0.06 1.63
CA CYS A 27 -15.84 1.01 0.82
C CYS A 27 -16.51 0.40 -0.44
N PRO A 28 -17.83 0.14 -0.41
CA PRO A 28 -18.55 -0.50 -1.52
C PRO A 28 -18.48 0.25 -2.86
N THR A 29 -18.13 1.54 -2.83
CA THR A 29 -18.00 2.40 -4.01
C THR A 29 -16.58 2.48 -4.56
N ALA A 30 -15.60 1.83 -3.93
CA ALA A 30 -14.24 1.78 -4.43
C ALA A 30 -14.19 0.91 -5.70
N GLU A 31 -13.51 1.41 -6.74
CA GLU A 31 -13.21 0.67 -7.95
C GLU A 31 -11.69 0.63 -8.14
N LEU A 32 -11.10 -0.55 -7.96
CA LEU A 32 -9.67 -0.78 -8.20
C LEU A 32 -9.36 -0.61 -9.70
N VAL A 33 -8.73 0.50 -10.08
CA VAL A 33 -8.46 0.84 -11.49
C VAL A 33 -7.11 0.27 -11.94
N GLY A 34 -7.05 -0.93 -12.53
CA GLY A 34 -5.80 -1.40 -13.15
C GLY A 34 -5.60 -2.91 -13.32
N GLY A 35 -4.42 -3.28 -13.80
CA GLY A 35 -4.03 -4.65 -14.20
C GLY A 35 -2.52 -4.85 -14.38
N GLY A 36 -1.70 -4.12 -13.61
CA GLY A 36 -0.24 -4.19 -13.65
C GLY A 36 0.37 -5.31 -12.79
N GLN A 37 1.70 -5.37 -12.75
CA GLN A 37 2.48 -6.28 -11.88
C GLN A 37 2.44 -5.83 -10.41
N ALA A 38 2.23 -4.54 -10.18
CA ALA A 38 1.89 -3.97 -8.89
C ALA A 38 0.91 -2.81 -9.10
N GLN A 39 0.18 -2.45 -8.05
CA GLN A 39 -0.75 -1.34 -8.06
C GLN A 39 -1.03 -0.84 -6.64
N THR A 40 -1.08 0.47 -6.45
CA THR A 40 -1.56 1.13 -5.24
C THR A 40 -2.86 1.87 -5.51
N ASP A 41 -3.79 1.83 -4.57
CA ASP A 41 -5.00 2.63 -4.57
C ASP A 41 -5.33 3.10 -3.15
N MET A 42 -6.14 4.16 -3.03
CA MET A 42 -6.61 4.67 -1.75
C MET A 42 -8.10 5.01 -1.82
N PHE A 43 -8.83 4.65 -0.76
CA PHE A 43 -10.17 5.12 -0.52
C PHE A 43 -10.33 5.64 0.90
N VAL A 44 -11.27 6.58 1.08
CA VAL A 44 -11.59 7.17 2.38
C VAL A 44 -12.96 6.68 2.81
N ARG A 45 -13.04 6.16 4.04
CA ARG A 45 -14.29 5.71 4.66
C ARG A 45 -15.11 6.91 5.12
N ASP A 46 -16.41 6.71 5.35
CA ASP A 46 -17.34 7.76 5.82
C ASP A 46 -16.91 8.42 7.15
N ASP A 47 -16.12 7.72 7.97
CA ASP A 47 -15.56 8.23 9.23
C ASP A 47 -14.25 9.03 9.05
N GLY A 48 -13.85 9.31 7.80
CA GLY A 48 -12.62 10.02 7.44
C GLY A 48 -11.36 9.15 7.53
N TYR A 49 -11.49 7.84 7.76
CA TYR A 49 -10.36 6.92 7.85
C TYR A 49 -9.89 6.51 6.44
N ALA A 50 -8.65 6.81 6.08
CA ALA A 50 -8.07 6.42 4.80
C ALA A 50 -7.57 4.96 4.81
N VAL A 51 -7.76 4.26 3.72
CA VAL A 51 -7.27 2.89 3.54
C VAL A 51 -6.50 2.85 2.24
N VAL A 52 -5.22 2.53 2.33
CA VAL A 52 -4.34 2.33 1.19
C VAL A 52 -4.22 0.84 0.94
N VAL A 53 -4.42 0.42 -0.30
CA VAL A 53 -4.26 -0.97 -0.72
C VAL A 53 -3.16 -1.06 -1.75
N VAL A 54 -2.31 -2.07 -1.60
CA VAL A 54 -1.25 -2.39 -2.56
C VAL A 54 -1.51 -3.81 -3.04
N LEU A 55 -1.63 -4.02 -4.34
CA LEU A 55 -1.72 -5.32 -4.98
C LEU A 55 -0.37 -5.61 -5.66
N LEU A 56 0.26 -6.73 -5.32
CA LEU A 56 1.50 -7.20 -5.94
C LEU A 56 1.27 -8.55 -6.60
N ASN A 57 1.78 -8.76 -7.81
CA ASN A 57 1.74 -10.05 -8.47
C ASN A 57 2.55 -11.08 -7.64
N PRO A 58 1.94 -12.19 -7.19
CA PRO A 58 2.63 -13.22 -6.39
C PRO A 58 3.75 -13.95 -7.12
N ASP A 59 3.80 -13.90 -8.45
CA ASP A 59 4.69 -14.73 -9.28
C ASP A 59 5.95 -14.01 -9.74
N LEU A 60 6.19 -12.82 -9.20
CA LEU A 60 7.43 -12.08 -9.40
C LEU A 60 8.59 -12.74 -8.66
N ASP A 61 9.79 -12.57 -9.19
CA ASP A 61 11.01 -12.91 -8.46
C ASP A 61 11.29 -11.91 -7.33
N ASP A 62 12.30 -12.20 -6.52
CA ASP A 62 12.65 -11.42 -5.33
C ASP A 62 13.05 -10.00 -5.69
N PHE A 63 13.82 -9.83 -6.78
CA PHE A 63 14.34 -8.54 -7.17
C PHE A 63 13.22 -7.65 -7.72
N ASP A 64 12.38 -8.20 -8.61
CA ASP A 64 11.23 -7.50 -9.16
C ASP A 64 10.22 -7.15 -8.07
N SER A 65 9.98 -8.06 -7.12
CA SER A 65 9.10 -7.81 -5.97
C SER A 65 9.61 -6.64 -5.12
N VAL A 66 10.89 -6.64 -4.77
CA VAL A 66 11.52 -5.54 -4.00
C VAL A 66 11.45 -4.22 -4.77
N SER A 67 11.79 -4.25 -6.06
CA SER A 67 11.80 -3.04 -6.89
C SER A 67 10.41 -2.44 -7.03
N LEU A 68 9.37 -3.27 -7.22
CA LEU A 68 8.00 -2.78 -7.30
C LEU A 68 7.47 -2.32 -5.95
N LEU A 69 7.80 -2.97 -4.84
CA LEU A 69 7.38 -2.47 -3.52
C LEU A 69 8.02 -1.11 -3.20
N ALA A 70 9.25 -0.85 -3.67
CA ALA A 70 9.87 0.47 -3.56
C ALA A 70 9.21 1.51 -4.48
N HIS A 71 8.66 1.09 -5.62
CA HIS A 71 7.86 1.95 -6.49
C HIS A 71 6.51 2.29 -5.84
N GLU A 72 5.79 1.27 -5.37
CA GLU A 72 4.49 1.45 -4.75
C GLU A 72 4.55 2.28 -3.46
N SER A 73 5.67 2.23 -2.70
CA SER A 73 5.84 3.10 -1.52
C SER A 73 5.84 4.59 -1.86
N VAL A 74 6.27 4.98 -3.06
CA VAL A 74 6.17 6.36 -3.56
C VAL A 74 4.72 6.75 -3.79
N HIS A 75 3.90 5.85 -4.34
CA HIS A 75 2.47 6.08 -4.50
C HIS A 75 1.74 6.16 -3.16
N VAL A 76 2.07 5.28 -2.21
CA VAL A 76 1.56 5.36 -0.84
C VAL A 76 1.88 6.72 -0.23
N LYS A 77 3.13 7.20 -0.37
CA LYS A 77 3.51 8.54 0.09
C LYS A 77 2.60 9.61 -0.50
N GLN A 78 2.44 9.63 -1.82
CA GLN A 78 1.60 10.62 -2.51
C GLN A 78 0.18 10.63 -1.95
N TYR A 79 -0.47 9.47 -1.86
CA TYR A 79 -1.81 9.36 -1.30
C TYR A 79 -1.93 9.83 0.16
N VAL A 80 -0.94 9.46 0.99
CA VAL A 80 -0.94 9.84 2.40
C VAL A 80 -0.77 11.33 2.57
N LEU A 81 0.21 11.96 1.89
CA LEU A 81 0.44 13.39 2.01
C LEU A 81 -0.73 14.21 1.45
N ASP A 82 -1.30 13.79 0.31
CA ASP A 82 -2.51 14.39 -0.25
C ASP A 82 -3.69 14.28 0.74
N HIS A 83 -3.87 13.13 1.40
CA HIS A 83 -4.92 12.95 2.41
C HIS A 83 -4.72 13.82 3.65
N LEU A 84 -3.48 14.13 4.01
CA LEU A 84 -3.14 15.05 5.10
C LEU A 84 -3.30 16.52 4.72
N GLY A 85 -3.48 16.83 3.44
CA GLY A 85 -3.52 18.20 2.93
C GLY A 85 -2.15 18.85 2.88
N GLU A 86 -1.08 18.06 2.76
CA GLU A 86 0.30 18.53 2.65
C GLU A 86 0.66 18.77 1.18
N ASP A 87 0.52 20.01 0.71
CA ASP A 87 0.79 20.39 -0.69
C ASP A 87 2.30 20.60 -0.97
N GLU A 88 3.09 20.97 0.06
CA GLU A 88 4.54 21.22 -0.03
C GLU A 88 5.29 20.56 1.13
N PRO A 89 5.30 19.21 1.20
CA PRO A 89 5.96 18.47 2.27
C PRO A 89 7.47 18.73 2.27
N ALA A 90 8.09 18.75 3.45
CA ALA A 90 9.53 18.86 3.56
C ALA A 90 10.21 17.61 2.96
N HIS A 91 11.38 17.78 2.33
CA HIS A 91 12.13 16.67 1.71
C HIS A 91 12.39 15.50 2.69
N GLU A 92 12.65 15.82 3.96
CA GLU A 92 12.87 14.82 5.00
C GLU A 92 11.58 14.06 5.35
N GLU A 93 10.44 14.75 5.38
CA GLU A 93 9.14 14.13 5.61
C GLU A 93 8.77 13.18 4.47
N GLU A 94 8.94 13.60 3.21
CA GLU A 94 8.72 12.73 2.06
C GLU A 94 9.58 11.45 2.12
N ALA A 95 10.84 11.60 2.50
CA ALA A 95 11.77 10.49 2.64
C ALA A 95 11.30 9.52 3.74
N TYR A 96 10.91 10.04 4.91
CA TYR A 96 10.43 9.22 6.01
C TYR A 96 9.13 8.49 5.70
N VAL A 97 8.17 9.16 5.06
CA VAL A 97 6.90 8.51 4.67
C VAL A 97 7.15 7.40 3.65
N THR A 98 8.02 7.64 2.66
CA THR A 98 8.40 6.62 1.67
C THR A 98 9.10 5.43 2.32
N GLN A 99 10.07 5.69 3.20
CA GLN A 99 10.80 4.66 3.93
C GLN A 99 9.85 3.81 4.77
N ALA A 100 8.98 4.45 5.56
CA ALA A 100 8.05 3.76 6.43
C ALA A 100 7.02 2.91 5.65
N ALA A 101 6.52 3.43 4.52
CA ALA A 101 5.65 2.67 3.62
C ALA A 101 6.39 1.45 3.05
N PHE A 102 7.62 1.63 2.56
CA PHE A 102 8.41 0.54 2.01
C PHE A 102 8.72 -0.54 3.04
N GLU A 103 9.16 -0.18 4.25
CA GLU A 103 9.43 -1.13 5.34
C GLU A 103 8.20 -1.94 5.72
N ALA A 104 7.03 -1.30 5.80
CA ALA A 104 5.77 -1.97 6.10
C ALA A 104 5.34 -2.93 4.99
N LEU A 105 5.49 -2.53 3.71
CA LEU A 105 5.21 -3.38 2.55
C LEU A 105 6.15 -4.59 2.51
N MET A 106 7.45 -4.38 2.70
CA MET A 106 8.46 -5.45 2.76
C MET A 106 8.19 -6.43 3.90
N THR A 107 7.83 -5.93 5.08
CA THR A 107 7.48 -6.78 6.23
C THR A 107 6.26 -7.64 5.94
N ALA A 108 5.21 -7.06 5.35
CA ALA A 108 4.00 -7.79 4.95
C ALA A 108 4.30 -8.82 3.86
N HIS A 109 5.11 -8.47 2.87
CA HIS A 109 5.50 -9.37 1.78
C HIS A 109 6.34 -10.54 2.29
N ALA A 110 7.36 -10.28 3.11
CA ALA A 110 8.19 -11.32 3.71
C ALA A 110 7.36 -12.31 4.54
N THR A 111 6.44 -11.78 5.37
CA THR A 111 5.50 -12.61 6.15
C THR A 111 4.64 -13.49 5.25
N TRP A 112 4.13 -12.91 4.15
CA TRP A 112 3.35 -13.66 3.16
C TRP A 112 4.18 -14.76 2.50
N ARG A 113 5.42 -14.48 2.09
CA ARG A 113 6.32 -15.44 1.43
C ARG A 113 6.60 -16.65 2.32
N VAL A 114 6.93 -16.43 3.59
CA VAL A 114 7.14 -17.51 4.57
C VAL A 114 5.90 -18.40 4.68
N LYS A 115 4.72 -17.79 4.79
CA LYS A 115 3.44 -18.53 4.90
C LYS A 115 3.12 -19.38 3.67
N HIS A 116 3.63 -19.02 2.49
CA HIS A 116 3.34 -19.70 1.22
C HIS A 116 4.53 -20.50 0.69
N GLY A 117 5.57 -20.75 1.50
CA GLY A 117 6.74 -21.55 1.11
C GLY A 117 7.59 -20.91 0.02
N LYS A 118 7.51 -19.58 -0.12
CA LYS A 118 8.30 -18.77 -1.05
C LYS A 118 9.43 -18.01 -0.33
N GLY A 119 9.57 -18.11 0.99
CA GLY A 119 10.70 -17.51 1.72
C GLY A 119 11.82 -18.52 1.88
N GLU A 120 13.04 -18.16 1.49
CA GLU A 120 14.27 -18.89 1.86
C GLU A 120 14.67 -18.60 3.31
#